data_AF-W8U8Q4-F1
#
_entry.id   AF-W8U8Q4-F1
#
_cell.length_a   1.000
_cell.length_b   1.000
_cell.length_c   1.000
_cell.angle_alpha   90.00
_cell.angle_beta   90.00
_cell.angle_gamma   90.00
#
_symmetry.space_group_name_H-M   'P 1'
#
loop_
_entity.id
_entity.type
_entity.pdbx_description
1 polymer ?
#
loop_
_entity_poly.entity_id
_entity_poly.type
_entity_poly.pdbx_seq_one_letter_code
_entity_poly.pdbx_strand_id
1 'polypeptide(L)'
;MKASELKNKGIKFKLGVKEYELKFNMNTFCELEEIYGDIGEAFEDLQSMKIKAIRALIYAAVKVENESATLKEVGEQLGLNDLERLGNAINEALNISMPEVEEKLGE
;
A
#
# COMPACT_ATOMS: atom_id res chain seq x y z
N MET A 1 21.42 -10.75 -8.40
CA MET A 1 21.05 -9.43 -7.83
C MET A 1 20.87 -9.61 -6.34
N LYS A 2 21.48 -8.76 -5.51
CA LYS A 2 21.42 -8.88 -4.04
C LYS A 2 20.11 -8.26 -3.54
N ALA A 3 19.41 -8.91 -2.62
CA ALA A 3 18.14 -8.49 -2.01
C ALA A 3 18.15 -7.06 -1.41
N SER A 4 19.32 -6.45 -1.26
CA SER A 4 19.54 -5.08 -0.78
C SER A 4 19.12 -3.99 -1.77
N GLU A 5 19.07 -4.26 -3.07
CA GLU A 5 18.73 -3.25 -4.11
C GLU A 5 17.21 -3.06 -4.29
N LEU A 6 16.42 -4.01 -3.81
CA LEU A 6 14.95 -4.00 -3.89
C LEU A 6 14.29 -3.12 -2.81
N LYS A 7 15.03 -2.70 -1.79
CA LYS A 7 14.49 -2.05 -0.58
C LYS A 7 13.99 -0.61 -0.74
N ASN A 8 14.08 0.04 -1.90
CA ASN A 8 13.84 1.49 -1.97
C ASN A 8 13.42 2.04 -3.34
N LYS A 9 12.58 1.34 -4.10
CA LYS A 9 11.85 1.97 -5.20
C LYS A 9 10.38 2.03 -4.83
N GLY A 10 9.94 3.16 -4.27
CA GLY A 10 8.53 3.39 -4.04
C GLY A 10 7.79 3.63 -5.36
N ILE A 11 6.49 3.37 -5.35
CA ILE A 11 5.63 3.65 -6.51
C ILE A 11 5.26 5.13 -6.43
N LYS A 12 5.67 5.92 -7.42
CA LYS A 12 5.23 7.31 -7.52
C LYS A 12 3.79 7.39 -8.03
N PHE A 13 2.97 8.18 -7.35
CA PHE A 13 1.59 8.43 -7.74
C PHE A 13 1.21 9.88 -7.51
N LYS A 14 0.09 10.29 -8.11
CA LYS A 14 -0.44 11.65 -7.94
C LYS A 14 -1.81 11.58 -7.28
N LEU A 15 -2.03 12.46 -6.31
CA LEU A 15 -3.35 12.76 -5.77
C LEU A 15 -3.60 14.25 -5.98
N GLY A 16 -4.58 14.55 -6.83
CA GLY A 16 -4.81 15.91 -7.30
C GLY A 16 -3.56 16.49 -7.98
N VAL A 17 -3.02 17.57 -7.40
CA VAL A 17 -1.83 18.28 -7.93
C VAL A 17 -0.52 17.86 -7.27
N LYS A 18 -0.56 17.05 -6.20
CA LYS A 18 0.62 16.61 -5.46
C LYS A 18 1.08 15.23 -5.94
N GLU A 19 2.40 15.05 -5.97
CA GLU A 19 3.03 13.76 -6.21
C GLU A 19 3.47 13.17 -4.87
N TYR A 20 3.22 11.88 -4.70
CA TYR A 20 3.53 11.09 -3.51
C TYR A 20 4.30 9.85 -3.93
N GLU A 21 4.98 9.23 -2.97
CA GLU A 21 5.69 7.98 -3.17
C GLU A 21 5.21 6.91 -2.19
N LEU A 22 4.61 5.84 -2.70
CA LEU A 22 4.25 4.68 -1.90
C LEU A 22 5.52 3.89 -1.60
N LYS A 23 6.05 4.08 -0.38
CA LYS A 23 7.19 3.33 0.14
C LYS A 23 6.68 2.18 0.98
N PHE A 24 7.05 0.96 0.63
CA PHE A 24 6.83 -0.24 1.45
C PHE A 24 7.85 -0.29 2.60
N ASN A 25 7.74 0.66 3.52
CA ASN A 25 8.59 0.76 4.71
C ASN A 25 7.75 0.51 5.98
N MET A 26 8.43 0.41 7.12
CA MET A 26 7.78 0.10 8.40
C MET A 26 6.72 1.12 8.80
N ASN A 27 6.93 2.41 8.53
CA ASN A 27 5.94 3.44 8.88
C ASN A 27 4.65 3.24 8.08
N THR A 28 4.74 2.98 6.78
CA THR A 28 3.56 2.69 5.95
C THR A 28 2.81 1.46 6.46
N PHE A 29 3.54 0.43 6.91
CA PHE A 29 2.93 -0.77 7.47
C PHE A 29 2.27 -0.52 8.83
N CYS A 30 2.90 0.26 9.72
CA CYS A 30 2.27 0.65 10.99
C CYS A 30 0.98 1.46 10.75
N GLU A 31 1.02 2.45 9.84
CA GLU A 31 -0.18 3.23 9.49
C GLU A 31 -1.28 2.34 8.89
N LEU A 32 -0.92 1.31 8.13
CA LEU A 32 -1.87 0.36 7.59
C LEU A 32 -2.45 -0.55 8.68
N GLU A 33 -1.62 -1.03 9.61
CA GLU A 33 -2.02 -1.82 10.76
C GLU A 33 -2.93 -1.03 11.71
N GLU A 34 -2.70 0.27 11.91
CA GLU A 34 -3.61 1.10 12.71
C GLU A 34 -5.04 1.15 12.15
N ILE A 35 -5.21 1.00 10.83
CA ILE A 35 -6.52 1.00 10.18
C ILE A 35 -7.21 -0.36 10.31
N TYR A 36 -6.44 -1.44 10.17
CA TYR A 36 -6.96 -2.81 10.12
C TYR A 36 -7.04 -3.47 11.51
N GLY A 37 -6.12 -3.13 12.42
CA GLY A 37 -5.87 -3.84 13.66
C GLY A 37 -5.02 -5.10 13.50
N ASP A 38 -4.91 -5.62 12.28
CA ASP A 38 -4.07 -6.76 11.91
C ASP A 38 -3.45 -6.54 10.53
N ILE A 39 -2.12 -6.63 10.44
CA ILE A 39 -1.40 -6.40 9.18
C ILE A 39 -1.58 -7.54 8.18
N GLY A 40 -1.86 -8.77 8.64
CA GLY A 40 -2.13 -9.93 7.79
C GLY A 40 -3.43 -9.76 6.99
N GLU A 41 -4.51 -9.38 7.67
CA GLU A 41 -5.80 -9.06 7.03
C GLU A 41 -5.64 -7.94 5.99
N ALA A 42 -4.83 -6.93 6.29
CA ALA A 42 -4.56 -5.85 5.35
C ALA A 42 -3.90 -6.36 4.06
N PHE A 43 -2.96 -7.29 4.15
CA PHE A 43 -2.31 -7.88 2.97
C PHE A 43 -3.23 -8.79 2.16
N GLU A 44 -4.04 -9.64 2.82
CA GLU A 44 -5.03 -10.48 2.13
C GLU A 44 -6.03 -9.63 1.33
N ASP A 45 -6.49 -8.54 1.93
CA ASP A 45 -7.39 -7.57 1.33
C ASP A 45 -6.77 -6.84 0.13
N LEU A 46 -5.48 -6.48 0.23
CA LEU A 46 -4.71 -5.86 -0.84
C LEU A 46 -4.48 -6.82 -2.01
N GLN A 47 -4.14 -8.09 -1.73
CA GLN A 47 -4.01 -9.13 -2.76
C GLN A 47 -5.34 -9.39 -3.47
N SER A 48 -6.44 -9.34 -2.73
CA SER A 48 -7.81 -9.43 -3.26
C SER A 48 -8.28 -8.16 -3.96
N MET A 49 -7.42 -7.13 -4.06
CA MET A 49 -7.70 -5.86 -4.73
C MET A 49 -8.95 -5.15 -4.20
N LYS A 50 -9.25 -5.31 -2.90
CA LYS A 50 -10.40 -4.64 -2.29
C LYS A 50 -10.19 -3.14 -2.32
N ILE A 51 -11.19 -2.40 -2.81
CA ILE A 51 -11.12 -0.94 -2.97
C ILE A 51 -10.76 -0.23 -1.66
N LYS A 52 -11.32 -0.70 -0.54
CA LYS A 52 -11.00 -0.15 0.79
C LYS A 52 -9.53 -0.35 1.17
N ALA A 53 -8.94 -1.47 0.80
CA ALA A 53 -7.55 -1.81 1.07
C ALA A 53 -6.60 -0.95 0.26
N ILE A 54 -6.86 -0.80 -1.05
CA ILE A 54 -6.11 0.11 -1.92
C ILE A 54 -6.17 1.53 -1.35
N ARG A 55 -7.36 2.02 -0.98
CA ARG A 55 -7.51 3.34 -0.35
C ARG A 55 -6.71 3.44 0.96
N ALA A 56 -6.75 2.41 1.80
CA ALA A 56 -6.04 2.39 3.07
C ALA A 56 -4.52 2.44 2.88
N LEU A 57 -3.96 1.68 1.94
CA LEU A 57 -2.53 1.70 1.63
C LEU A 57 -2.07 3.04 1.07
N ILE A 58 -2.84 3.64 0.15
CA ILE A 58 -2.54 4.97 -0.38
C ILE A 58 -2.62 6.02 0.73
N TYR A 59 -3.62 5.93 1.60
CA TYR A 59 -3.71 6.79 2.77
C TYR A 59 -2.51 6.63 3.70
N ALA A 60 -2.10 5.40 4.01
CA ALA A 60 -0.93 5.13 4.85
C ALA A 60 0.33 5.78 4.26
N ALA A 61 0.56 5.63 2.96
CA ALA A 61 1.69 6.28 2.28
C ALA A 61 1.66 7.80 2.37
N VAL A 62 0.48 8.41 2.18
CA VAL A 62 0.30 9.86 2.30
C VAL A 62 0.49 10.32 3.74
N LYS A 63 -0.01 9.55 4.72
CA LYS A 63 0.02 9.87 6.14
C LYS A 63 1.44 9.92 6.70
N VAL A 64 2.30 8.99 6.26
CA VAL A 64 3.73 9.00 6.60
C VAL A 64 4.43 10.30 6.16
N GLU A 65 3.99 10.91 5.06
CA GLU A 65 4.54 12.19 4.57
C GLU A 65 3.76 13.42 5.07
N ASN A 66 2.51 13.21 5.50
CA ASN A 66 1.59 14.25 5.95
C ASN A 66 0.68 13.74 7.08
N GLU A 67 1.08 14.00 8.32
CA GLU A 67 0.36 13.59 9.53
C GLU A 67 -1.08 14.14 9.61
N SER A 68 -1.43 15.19 8.87
CA SER A 68 -2.80 15.75 8.86
C SER A 68 -3.75 15.02 7.91
N ALA A 69 -3.24 14.12 7.06
CA ALA A 69 -4.06 13.44 6.07
C ALA A 69 -5.16 12.60 6.73
N THR A 70 -6.30 12.50 6.04
CA THR A 70 -7.41 11.64 6.42
C THR A 70 -7.76 10.64 5.31
N LEU A 71 -8.31 9.49 5.71
CA LEU A 71 -8.80 8.46 4.77
C LEU A 71 -9.84 9.00 3.79
N LYS A 72 -10.67 9.95 4.25
CA LYS A 72 -11.73 10.56 3.45
C LYS A 72 -11.15 11.44 2.35
N GLU A 73 -10.22 12.34 2.68
CA GLU A 73 -9.61 13.25 1.70
C GLU A 73 -8.81 12.51 0.63
N VAL A 74 -8.14 11.42 1.01
CA VAL A 74 -7.45 10.54 0.05
C VAL A 74 -8.46 9.86 -0.86
N GLY A 75 -9.56 9.34 -0.30
CA GLY A 75 -10.64 8.72 -1.08
C GLY A 75 -11.34 9.69 -2.05
N GLU A 76 -11.51 10.96 -1.67
CA GLU A 76 -12.09 12.00 -2.54
C GLU A 76 -11.20 12.33 -3.75
N GLN A 77 -9.89 12.09 -3.63
CA GLN A 77 -8.92 12.34 -4.70
C GLN A 77 -8.66 11.10 -5.58
N LEU A 78 -9.13 9.93 -5.17
CA LEU A 78 -8.97 8.68 -5.93
C LEU A 78 -10.15 8.45 -6.87
N GLY A 79 -9.86 8.32 -8.16
CA GLY A 79 -10.84 7.89 -9.16
C GLY A 79 -10.78 6.39 -9.47
N LEU A 80 -11.77 5.89 -10.21
CA LEU A 80 -11.77 4.50 -10.70
C LEU A 80 -10.54 4.18 -11.56
N ASN A 81 -10.10 5.12 -12.39
CA ASN A 81 -8.90 4.96 -13.23
C ASN A 81 -7.61 4.85 -12.39
N ASP A 82 -7.56 5.51 -11.23
CA ASP A 82 -6.43 5.39 -10.32
C ASP A 82 -6.40 4.04 -9.63
N LEU A 83 -7.56 3.48 -9.27
CA LEU A 83 -7.64 2.14 -8.67
C LEU A 83 -7.07 1.07 -9.60
N GLU A 84 -7.38 1.12 -10.90
CA GLU A 84 -6.83 0.17 -11.87
C GLU A 84 -5.30 0.33 -12.01
N ARG A 85 -4.83 1.56 -12.17
CA ARG A 85 -3.39 1.85 -12.32
C ARG A 85 -2.59 1.50 -11.07
N LEU A 86 -3.06 1.94 -9.90
CA LEU A 86 -2.39 1.74 -8.62
C LEU A 86 -2.48 0.30 -8.19
N GLY A 87 -3.64 -0.34 -8.36
CA GLY A 87 -3.85 -1.72 -7.98
C GLY A 87 -2.87 -2.68 -8.66
N ASN A 88 -2.67 -2.54 -9.98
CA ASN A 88 -1.69 -3.34 -10.72
C ASN A 88 -0.26 -3.11 -10.21
N ALA A 89 0.13 -1.85 -10.01
CA ALA A 89 1.47 -1.50 -9.51
C ALA A 89 1.70 -2.00 -8.08
N ILE A 90 0.69 -1.89 -7.21
CA ILE A 90 0.72 -2.38 -5.83
C ILE A 90 0.88 -3.89 -5.81
N ASN A 91 0.09 -4.62 -6.62
CA ASN A 91 0.17 -6.07 -6.69
C ASN A 91 1.57 -6.53 -7.14
N GLU A 92 2.12 -5.92 -8.19
CA GLU A 92 3.48 -6.18 -8.64
C GLU A 92 4.52 -5.91 -7.53
N ALA A 93 4.42 -4.76 -6.87
CA ALA A 93 5.37 -4.40 -5.82
C ALA A 93 5.26 -5.27 -4.56
N LEU A 94 4.05 -5.71 -4.19
CA LEU A 94 3.84 -6.65 -3.09
C LEU A 94 4.44 -8.01 -3.40
N ASN A 95 4.22 -8.57 -4.60
CA ASN A 95 4.82 -9.86 -5.00
C ASN A 95 6.36 -9.82 -5.03
N ILE A 96 6.94 -8.65 -5.28
CA ILE A 96 8.39 -8.46 -5.28
C ILE A 96 8.94 -8.25 -3.86
N SER A 97 8.23 -7.47 -3.05
CA SER A 97 8.69 -7.01 -1.74
C SER A 97 8.39 -7.98 -0.62
N MET A 98 7.36 -8.81 -0.80
CA MET A 98 6.98 -9.87 0.11
C MET A 98 7.25 -11.20 -0.61
N PRO A 99 8.17 -12.05 -0.13
CA PRO A 99 8.20 -13.42 -0.59
C PRO A 99 6.82 -14.03 -0.33
N GLU A 100 6.32 -14.82 -1.29
CA GLU A 100 5.07 -15.56 -1.15
C GLU A 100 4.99 -16.08 0.28
N VAL A 101 3.92 -15.74 0.98
CA VAL A 101 3.55 -16.46 2.19
C VAL A 101 3.23 -17.86 1.68
N GLU A 102 4.24 -18.72 1.54
CA GLU A 102 4.04 -20.16 1.42
C GLU A 102 3.13 -20.50 2.59
N GLU A 103 1.91 -20.95 2.28
CA GLU A 103 1.03 -21.61 3.22
C GLU A 103 1.84 -22.68 3.97
N LYS A 104 2.36 -22.31 5.14
CA LYS A 104 2.67 -23.24 6.22
C LYS A 104 1.77 -22.89 7.39
N LEU A 105 0.47 -23.03 7.14
CA LEU A 105 -0.48 -23.32 8.20
C LEU A 105 -0.25 -24.76 8.63
N GLY A 106 0.65 -24.91 9.61
CA GLY A 106 0.62 -25.97 10.62
C GLY A 106 0.95 -27.40 10.16
N GLU A 107 1.85 -28.02 10.90
CA GLU A 107 1.97 -29.48 11.04
C GLU A 107 0.65 -30.15 11.47
#